data_AF-A0AAW0VSJ8-F1
#
_entry.id   AF-A0AAW0VSJ8-F1
#
_cell.length_a   1.000
_cell.length_b   1.000
_cell.length_c   1.000
_cell.angle_alpha   90.00
_cell.angle_beta   90.00
_cell.angle_gamma   90.00
#
_symmetry.space_group_name_H-M   'P 1'
#
loop_
_entity.id
_entity.type
_entity.pdbx_description
1 polymer ?
#
loop_
_entity_poly.entity_id
_entity_poly.type
_entity_poly.pdbx_seq_one_letter_code
_entity_poly.pdbx_strand_id
1 'polypeptide(L)'
;EPGYKIMLMDKETTSFVSVVLGMSEVMRQEVYMFERLDQTSSGENMAYLKCLVYIRPTRENIDLLARELQKPRYGTYYIYFSNVVSKSDVKLLAEADEHEVVREVQELYADYQALSPHLFSLNMPTHSLGE
;
A
#
# COMPACT_ATOMS: atom_id res chain seq x y z
N GLU A 1 8.11 -8.24 18.18
CA GLU A 1 6.92 -8.24 19.07
C GLU A 1 5.65 -8.42 18.25
N PRO A 2 4.77 -9.37 18.63
CA PRO A 2 3.49 -9.59 17.98
C PRO A 2 2.60 -8.38 18.24
N GLY A 3 2.20 -7.71 17.16
CA GLY A 3 1.34 -6.54 17.20
C GLY A 3 0.40 -6.63 16.01
N TYR A 4 -0.87 -6.33 16.22
CA TYR A 4 -1.90 -6.39 15.19
C TYR A 4 -1.47 -5.58 13.96
N LYS A 5 -1.54 -6.21 12.79
CA LYS A 5 -1.18 -5.57 11.52
C LYS A 5 -2.43 -5.19 10.74
N ILE A 6 -2.35 -4.05 10.10
CA ILE A 6 -3.32 -3.56 9.11
C ILE A 6 -2.61 -3.41 7.78
N MET A 7 -3.30 -3.74 6.69
CA MET A 7 -2.79 -3.55 5.34
C MET A 7 -3.54 -2.39 4.67
N LEU A 8 -2.79 -1.38 4.23
CA LEU A 8 -3.29 -0.20 3.54
C LEU A 8 -2.89 -0.28 2.06
N MET A 9 -3.88 -0.27 1.17
CA MET A 9 -3.67 -0.48 -0.26
C MET A 9 -4.35 0.60 -1.10
N ASP A 10 -3.95 0.73 -2.36
CA ASP A 10 -4.72 1.48 -3.35
C ASP A 10 -5.66 0.53 -4.11
N LYS A 11 -6.44 1.11 -5.03
CA LYS A 11 -7.42 0.36 -5.82
C LYS A 11 -6.80 -0.77 -6.65
N GLU A 12 -5.66 -0.51 -7.29
CA GLU A 12 -4.98 -1.48 -8.14
C GLU A 12 -4.25 -2.54 -7.32
N THR A 13 -3.51 -2.15 -6.29
CA THR A 13 -2.79 -3.11 -5.45
C THR A 13 -3.73 -4.03 -4.67
N THR A 14 -4.91 -3.54 -4.28
CA THR A 14 -5.99 -4.38 -3.76
C THR A 14 -6.35 -5.49 -4.74
N SER A 15 -6.45 -5.15 -6.03
CA SER A 15 -6.74 -6.14 -7.07
C SER A 15 -5.60 -7.15 -7.23
N PHE A 16 -4.33 -6.72 -7.17
CA PHE A 16 -3.18 -7.63 -7.27
C PHE A 16 -3.18 -8.65 -6.13
N VAL A 17 -3.34 -8.18 -4.88
CA VAL A 17 -3.34 -9.02 -3.69
C VAL A 17 -4.52 -9.99 -3.69
N SER A 18 -5.71 -9.53 -4.12
CA SER A 18 -6.93 -10.36 -4.11
C SER A 18 -6.86 -11.61 -4.99
N VAL A 19 -6.05 -11.59 -6.05
CA VAL A 19 -5.87 -12.71 -6.98
C VAL A 19 -4.88 -13.75 -6.44
N VAL A 20 -3.90 -13.31 -5.65
CA VAL A 20 -2.77 -14.14 -5.22
C VAL A 20 -2.97 -14.70 -3.81
N LEU A 21 -3.66 -13.97 -2.93
CA LEU A 21 -3.78 -14.31 -1.53
C LEU A 21 -5.24 -14.59 -1.15
N GLY A 22 -5.48 -15.80 -0.66
CA GLY A 22 -6.74 -16.12 0.03
C GLY A 22 -6.81 -15.42 1.38
N MET A 23 -7.99 -14.89 1.74
CA MET A 23 -8.21 -14.19 3.02
C MET A 23 -7.75 -14.98 4.25
N SER A 24 -7.90 -16.31 4.22
CA SER A 24 -7.46 -17.22 5.29
C SER A 24 -5.93 -17.25 5.48
N GLU A 25 -5.17 -17.03 4.41
CA GLU A 25 -3.70 -17.01 4.43
C GLU A 25 -3.18 -15.71 5.03
N VAL A 26 -3.82 -14.59 4.69
CA VAL A 26 -3.47 -13.27 5.21
C VAL A 26 -3.78 -13.14 6.69
N MET A 27 -4.92 -13.67 7.13
CA MET A 27 -5.27 -13.74 8.55
C MET A 27 -4.26 -14.56 9.38
N ARG A 28 -3.68 -15.63 8.80
CA ARG A 28 -2.63 -16.43 9.45
C ARG A 28 -1.33 -15.65 9.66
N GLN A 29 -1.10 -14.57 8.91
CA GLN A 29 0.06 -13.68 9.05
C GLN A 29 -0.19 -12.48 9.97
N GLU A 30 -1.26 -12.52 10.76
CA GLU A 30 -1.64 -11.48 11.74
C GLU A 30 -2.05 -10.14 11.10
N VAL A 31 -2.49 -10.16 9.84
CA VAL A 31 -3.13 -9.01 9.19
C VAL A 31 -4.64 -9.17 9.33
N TYR A 32 -5.24 -8.29 10.14
CA TYR A 32 -6.64 -8.43 10.57
C TYR A 32 -7.59 -7.46 9.88
N MET A 33 -7.04 -6.38 9.31
CA MET A 33 -7.81 -5.32 8.65
C MET A 33 -7.17 -4.95 7.33
N PHE A 34 -8.01 -4.66 6.35
CA PHE A 34 -7.63 -4.13 5.05
C PHE A 34 -8.36 -2.82 4.85
N GLU A 35 -7.61 -1.78 4.55
CA GLU A 35 -8.15 -0.45 4.25
C GLU A 35 -7.63 0.04 2.91
N ARG A 36 -8.41 0.93 2.30
CA ARG A 36 -8.00 1.65 1.11
C ARG A 36 -7.46 3.03 1.49
N LEU A 37 -6.34 3.41 0.88
CA LEU A 37 -5.66 4.69 1.10
C LEU A 37 -6.54 5.91 0.74
N ASP A 38 -7.47 5.77 -0.21
CA ASP A 38 -8.40 6.84 -0.61
C ASP A 38 -9.70 6.87 0.23
N GLN A 39 -9.95 5.84 1.05
CA GLN A 39 -11.17 5.70 1.85
C GLN A 39 -10.91 5.78 3.36
N THR A 40 -9.68 6.10 3.73
CA THR A 40 -9.18 6.19 5.09
C THR A 40 -9.96 7.26 5.86
N SER A 41 -10.73 6.85 6.88
CA SER A 41 -11.54 7.78 7.68
C SER A 41 -10.65 8.58 8.62
N SER A 42 -10.78 9.91 8.59
CA SER A 42 -10.09 10.79 9.52
C SER A 42 -10.72 10.69 10.91
N GLY A 43 -9.97 10.21 11.92
CA GLY A 43 -10.36 10.38 13.33
C GLY A 43 -10.13 9.19 14.26
N GLU A 44 -9.89 7.98 13.75
CA GLU A 44 -9.56 6.83 14.61
C GLU A 44 -8.05 6.73 14.81
N ASN A 45 -7.62 7.05 16.04
CA ASN A 45 -6.25 6.81 16.47
C ASN A 45 -6.08 5.33 16.84
N MET A 46 -5.25 4.64 16.06
CA MET A 46 -4.93 3.23 16.22
C MET A 46 -3.42 3.03 16.37
N ALA A 47 -2.77 3.86 17.20
CA ALA A 47 -1.32 3.87 17.39
C ALA A 47 -0.71 2.51 17.86
N TYR A 48 -1.51 1.58 18.36
CA TYR A 48 -1.06 0.24 18.72
C TYR A 48 -0.86 -0.70 17.51
N LEU A 49 -1.32 -0.30 16.32
CA LEU A 49 -1.24 -1.08 15.09
C LEU A 49 0.06 -0.82 14.31
N LYS A 50 0.50 -1.87 13.61
CA LYS A 50 1.53 -1.79 12.57
C LYS A 50 0.86 -1.72 11.21
N CYS A 51 1.15 -0.67 10.44
CA CYS A 51 0.59 -0.49 9.11
C CYS A 51 1.55 -0.97 8.04
N LEU A 52 1.08 -1.89 7.20
CA LEU A 52 1.75 -2.35 5.98
C LEU A 52 1.10 -1.63 4.81
N VAL A 53 1.82 -0.68 4.21
CA VAL A 53 1.34 0.07 3.05
C VAL A 53 1.83 -0.64 1.79
N TYR A 54 0.92 -1.06 0.90
CA TYR A 54 1.26 -1.61 -0.40
C TYR A 54 0.56 -0.86 -1.52
N ILE A 55 1.28 0.01 -2.22
CA ILE A 55 0.70 0.95 -3.19
C ILE A 55 1.57 1.11 -4.44
N ARG A 56 0.95 1.53 -5.54
CA ARG A 56 1.67 2.02 -6.73
C ARG A 56 2.29 3.39 -6.44
N PRO A 57 3.49 3.69 -6.96
CA PRO A 57 4.14 5.00 -6.80
C PRO A 57 3.53 6.04 -7.77
N THR A 58 2.21 6.25 -7.72
CA THR A 58 1.54 7.31 -8.48
C THR A 58 1.52 8.59 -7.66
N ARG A 59 1.47 9.75 -8.33
CA ARG A 59 1.42 11.05 -7.63
C ARG A 59 0.26 11.14 -6.64
N GLU A 60 -0.91 10.63 -7.02
CA GLU A 60 -2.08 10.59 -6.14
C GLU A 60 -1.83 9.77 -4.88
N ASN A 61 -1.25 8.57 -5.03
CA ASN A 61 -0.93 7.70 -3.90
C ASN A 61 0.15 8.30 -2.99
N ILE A 62 1.16 8.96 -3.55
CA ILE A 62 2.20 9.66 -2.79
C ILE A 62 1.59 10.82 -1.99
N ASP A 63 0.72 11.63 -2.62
CA ASP A 63 0.05 12.76 -1.96
C ASP A 63 -0.87 12.28 -0.82
N LEU A 64 -1.60 11.18 -1.02
CA LEU A 64 -2.45 10.59 0.01
C LEU A 64 -1.63 10.01 1.17
N LEU A 65 -0.56 9.28 0.86
CA LEU A 65 0.32 8.72 1.89
C LEU A 65 1.04 9.82 2.69
N ALA A 66 1.46 10.90 2.05
CA ALA A 66 2.05 12.05 2.74
C ALA A 66 1.07 12.67 3.74
N ARG A 67 -0.21 12.81 3.35
CA ARG A 67 -1.26 13.31 4.27
C ARG A 67 -1.51 12.38 5.44
N GLU A 68 -1.46 11.07 5.21
CA GLU A 68 -1.55 10.06 6.26
C GLU A 68 -0.37 10.18 7.23
N LEU A 69 0.87 10.33 6.74
CA LEU A 69 2.06 10.48 7.59
C LEU A 69 2.10 11.80 8.39
N GLN A 70 1.49 12.87 7.88
CA GLN A 70 1.37 14.14 8.62
C GLN A 70 0.46 14.03 9.85
N LYS A 71 -0.50 13.09 9.84
CA LYS A 71 -1.43 12.83 10.95
C LYS A 71 -1.60 11.31 11.11
N PRO A 72 -0.54 10.60 11.51
CA PRO A 72 -0.50 9.15 11.43
C PRO A 72 -1.54 8.53 12.35
N ARG A 73 -2.36 7.64 11.78
CA ARG A 73 -3.33 6.85 12.53
C ARG A 73 -2.68 5.67 13.24
N TYR A 74 -1.59 5.14 12.69
CA TYR A 74 -0.93 3.93 13.17
C TYR A 74 0.41 4.25 13.81
N GLY A 75 0.90 3.38 14.70
CA GLY A 75 2.13 3.66 15.45
C GLY A 75 3.41 3.42 14.66
N THR A 76 3.33 2.56 13.63
CA THR A 76 4.46 2.28 12.74
C THR A 76 3.99 2.00 11.33
N TYR A 77 4.75 2.45 10.35
CA TYR A 77 4.48 2.24 8.93
C TYR A 77 5.64 1.49 8.26
N TYR A 78 5.30 0.50 7.45
CA TYR A 78 6.20 -0.21 6.55
C TYR A 78 5.65 0.02 5.14
N ILE A 79 6.41 0.71 4.30
CA ILE A 79 5.95 1.18 2.99
C ILE A 79 6.56 0.31 1.90
N TYR A 80 5.70 -0.29 1.10
CA TYR A 80 6.07 -1.15 -0.02
C TYR A 80 5.48 -0.59 -1.30
N PHE A 81 6.34 -0.18 -2.23
CA PHE A 81 5.94 0.26 -3.55
C PHE A 81 5.86 -0.93 -4.50
N SER A 82 4.81 -0.96 -5.33
CA SER A 82 4.64 -2.00 -6.34
C SER A 82 5.71 -1.94 -7.44
N ASN A 83 6.34 -0.78 -7.65
CA ASN A 83 7.37 -0.55 -8.67
C ASN A 83 8.30 0.60 -8.22
N VAL A 84 9.23 1.03 -9.09
CA VAL A 84 10.23 2.07 -8.82
C VAL A 84 9.60 3.36 -8.33
N VAL A 85 10.10 3.89 -7.22
CA VAL A 85 9.70 5.19 -6.66
C VAL A 85 10.78 6.25 -6.94
N SER A 86 10.36 7.47 -7.26
CA SER A 86 11.33 8.54 -7.55
C SER A 86 11.99 9.06 -6.26
N LYS A 87 13.24 9.52 -6.35
CA LYS A 87 13.94 10.12 -5.20
C LYS A 87 13.23 11.36 -4.66
N SER A 88 12.56 12.12 -5.53
CA SER A 88 11.74 13.26 -5.13
C SER A 88 10.54 12.85 -4.29
N ASP A 89 9.87 11.75 -4.64
CA ASP A 89 8.70 11.28 -3.90
C ASP A 89 9.12 10.70 -2.54
N VAL A 90 10.23 9.96 -2.49
CA VAL A 90 10.81 9.49 -1.21
C VAL A 90 11.15 10.67 -0.31
N LYS A 91 11.73 11.74 -0.87
CA LYS A 91 12.04 12.96 -0.11
C LYS A 91 10.77 13.64 0.42
N LEU A 92 9.71 13.72 -0.38
CA LEU A 92 8.43 14.28 0.02
C LEU A 92 7.81 13.49 1.18
N LEU A 93 7.86 12.16 1.13
CA LEU A 93 7.38 11.31 2.22
C LEU A 93 8.23 11.46 3.49
N ALA A 94 9.55 11.60 3.35
CA ALA A 94 10.43 11.85 4.48
C ALA A 94 10.16 13.23 5.14
N GLU A 95 9.85 14.25 4.35
CA GLU A 95 9.43 15.57 4.87
C GLU A 95 8.06 15.52 5.56
N ALA A 96 7.18 14.60 5.15
CA ALA A 96 5.85 14.42 5.74
C ALA A 96 5.85 13.60 7.04
N ASP A 97 6.86 12.75 7.27
CA ASP A 97 6.99 11.90 8.46
C ASP A 97 7.59 12.68 9.67
N GLU A 98 6.90 13.73 10.11
CA GLU A 98 7.32 14.53 11.27
C GLU A 98 7.28 13.74 12.59
N HIS A 99 6.62 12.57 12.61
CA HIS A 99 6.43 11.74 13.80
C HIS A 99 7.36 10.52 13.85
N GLU A 100 8.25 10.38 12.86
CA GLU A 100 9.24 9.29 12.76
C GLU A 100 8.62 7.89 12.89
N VAL A 101 7.45 7.70 12.29
CA VAL A 101 6.69 6.45 12.35
C VAL A 101 7.06 5.47 11.24
N VAL A 102 7.70 5.93 10.16
CA VAL A 102 8.15 5.06 9.07
C VAL A 102 9.38 4.26 9.51
N ARG A 103 9.28 2.94 9.41
CA ARG A 103 10.37 2.01 9.78
C ARG A 103 11.09 1.43 8.58
N GLU A 104 10.39 1.31 7.46
CA GLU A 104 10.92 0.65 6.28
C GLU A 104 10.25 1.18 5.01
N VAL A 105 11.04 1.30 3.95
CA VAL A 105 10.58 1.63 2.60
C VAL A 105 11.26 0.68 1.62
N GLN A 106 10.49 -0.06 0.81
CA GLN A 106 11.00 -1.02 -0.16
C GLN A 106 10.21 -0.99 -1.48
N GLU A 107 10.87 -1.46 -2.55
CA GLU A 107 10.25 -1.70 -3.86
C GLU A 107 10.10 -3.21 -4.07
N LEU A 108 8.89 -3.68 -4.38
CA LEU A 108 8.59 -5.11 -4.51
C LEU A 108 8.44 -5.62 -5.96
N TYR A 109 8.41 -4.71 -6.95
CA TYR A 109 8.27 -5.05 -8.38
C TYR A 109 7.14 -6.05 -8.70
N ALA A 110 5.98 -5.85 -8.05
CA ALA A 110 4.82 -6.74 -8.10
C ALA A 110 3.57 -6.02 -8.63
N ASP A 111 3.71 -5.28 -9.73
CA ASP A 111 2.67 -4.48 -10.37
C ASP A 111 1.84 -5.24 -11.42
N TYR A 112 1.55 -6.52 -11.15
CA TYR A 112 0.80 -7.39 -12.06
C TYR A 112 -0.15 -8.33 -11.31
N GLN A 113 -1.20 -8.79 -12.01
CA GLN A 113 -2.11 -9.82 -11.52
C GLN A 113 -1.60 -11.20 -11.93
N ALA A 114 -1.10 -11.98 -10.97
CA ALA A 114 -0.68 -13.36 -11.23
C ALA A 114 -1.89 -14.31 -11.21
N LEU A 115 -2.52 -14.49 -12.37
CA LEU A 115 -3.71 -15.34 -12.54
C LEU A 115 -3.40 -16.83 -12.41
N SER A 116 -2.19 -17.24 -12.81
CA SER A 116 -1.67 -18.59 -12.63
C SER A 116 -0.14 -18.57 -12.55
N PRO A 117 0.54 -19.67 -12.18
CA PRO A 117 2.00 -19.72 -12.10
C PRO A 117 2.74 -19.31 -13.37
N HIS A 118 2.08 -19.35 -14.53
CA HIS A 118 2.67 -19.02 -15.84
C HIS A 118 1.85 -17.99 -16.62
N LEU A 119 0.85 -17.35 -15.99
CA LEU A 119 -0.01 -16.36 -16.64
C LEU A 119 -0.19 -15.16 -15.72
N PHE A 120 0.15 -13.98 -16.23
CA PHE A 120 -0.13 -12.72 -15.57
C PHE A 120 -0.87 -11.76 -16.50
N SER A 121 -1.58 -10.81 -15.90
CA SER A 121 -2.21 -9.69 -16.59
C SER A 121 -1.72 -8.39 -15.98
N LEU A 122 -1.46 -7.39 -16.83
CA LEU A 122 -1.18 -6.02 -16.39
C LEU A 122 -2.46 -5.24 -16.08
N ASN A 123 -3.63 -5.86 -16.33
CA ASN A 123 -4.95 -5.26 -16.15
C ASN A 123 -5.09 -3.88 -16.82
N MET A 124 -4.40 -3.68 -17.95
CA MET A 124 -4.53 -2.47 -18.75
C MET A 124 -5.74 -2.60 -19.68
N PRO A 125 -6.59 -1.56 -19.78
CA PRO A 125 -7.64 -1.55 -20.80
C PRO A 125 -6.99 -1.61 -22.19
N THR A 126 -7.56 -2.44 -23.07
CA THR A 126 -7.15 -2.47 -24.47
C THR A 126 -7.30 -1.08 -25.05
N HIS A 127 -6.19 -0.50 -25.52
CA HIS A 127 -6.27 0.70 -26.37
C HIS A 127 -7.03 0.30 -27.64
N SER A 128 -8.33 0.57 -27.68
CA SER A 128 -9.04 0.70 -28.94
C SER A 128 -8.38 1.88 -29.65
N LEU A 129 -7.50 1.58 -30.61
CA LEU A 129 -7.17 2.54 -31.67
C LEU A 129 -8.52 3.03 -32.20
N GLY A 130 -8.76 4.33 -32.00
CA GLY A 130 -9.99 4.97 -32.45
C GLY A 130 -10.19 4.74 -33.94
N GLU A 131 -11.44 4.48 -34.31
CA GLU A 131 -11.98 4.82 -35.63
C GLU A 131 -12.00 6.35 -35.81
#